data_AF-A0A962JMB0-F1
#
_entry.id   AF-A0A962JMB0-F1
#
_cell.length_a   1.000
_cell.length_b   1.000
_cell.length_c   1.000
_cell.angle_alpha   90.00
_cell.angle_beta   90.00
_cell.angle_gamma   90.00
#
_symmetry.space_group_name_H-M   'P 1'
#
loop_
_entity.id
_entity.type
_entity.pdbx_description
1 polymer ?
#
loop_
_entity_poly.entity_id
_entity_poly.type
_entity_poly.pdbx_seq_one_letter_code
_entity_poly.pdbx_strand_id
1 'polypeptide(L)'
;MRRPPFTISPLTLAVTVALTSPVAMAIDASQVASPTETNNVVLTATDNTVNVATEITGVVSDAGQNVQLIKQGAGTLSLTNNNTYQGGTEVQGGTLSVARAASLGDGGVTLSGGATLDTQKSTALTQNMTLSGNATISTTGAENITQVTSTVSGAGGLT
;
A
#
# COMPACT_ATOMS: atom_id res chain seq x y z
N MET A 1 -70.21 2.90 -31.05
CA MET A 1 -69.45 4.01 -30.43
C MET A 1 -68.07 3.48 -30.06
N ARG A 2 -66.99 3.96 -30.70
CA ARG A 2 -65.62 3.48 -30.45
C ARG A 2 -65.09 4.16 -29.17
N ARG A 3 -64.68 3.38 -28.16
CA ARG A 3 -64.01 3.94 -26.96
C ARG A 3 -62.65 4.53 -27.36
N PRO A 4 -62.25 5.71 -26.87
CA PRO A 4 -60.92 6.27 -27.12
C PRO A 4 -59.84 5.45 -26.39
N PRO A 5 -58.58 5.46 -26.84
CA PRO A 5 -57.49 4.75 -26.17
C PRO A 5 -57.16 5.43 -24.83
N PHE A 6 -56.92 4.64 -23.79
CA PHE A 6 -56.41 5.14 -22.51
C PHE A 6 -54.91 5.43 -22.64
N THR A 7 -54.51 6.69 -22.55
CA THR A 7 -53.10 7.07 -22.42
C THR A 7 -52.73 7.04 -20.94
N ILE A 8 -51.82 6.15 -20.55
CA ILE A 8 -51.26 6.15 -19.19
C ILE A 8 -50.04 7.09 -19.22
N SER A 9 -50.13 8.26 -18.58
CA SER A 9 -48.93 9.07 -18.30
C SER A 9 -48.11 8.36 -17.23
N PRO A 10 -46.82 8.02 -17.45
CA PRO A 10 -46.01 7.40 -16.42
C PRO A 10 -45.79 8.41 -15.28
N LEU A 11 -46.11 8.01 -14.05
CA LEU A 11 -45.67 8.73 -12.85
C LEU A 11 -44.16 8.55 -12.73
N THR A 12 -43.38 9.62 -12.98
CA THR A 12 -41.96 9.65 -12.61
C THR A 12 -41.85 9.72 -11.09
N LEU A 13 -41.53 8.58 -10.47
CA LEU A 13 -41.22 8.51 -9.04
C LEU A 13 -39.84 9.15 -8.83
N ALA A 14 -39.79 10.40 -8.38
CA ALA A 14 -38.55 11.00 -7.93
C ALA A 14 -38.19 10.43 -6.55
N VAL A 15 -37.36 9.40 -6.50
CA VAL A 15 -36.74 8.95 -5.26
C VAL A 15 -35.60 9.93 -4.94
N THR A 16 -35.84 10.85 -4.01
CA THR A 16 -34.77 11.65 -3.43
C THR A 16 -33.98 10.75 -2.48
N VAL A 17 -32.79 10.30 -2.89
CA VAL A 17 -31.85 9.61 -2.00
C VAL A 17 -31.23 10.66 -1.08
N ALA A 18 -31.74 10.76 0.16
CA ALA A 18 -31.06 11.50 1.21
C ALA A 18 -29.87 10.68 1.70
N LEU A 19 -28.65 11.04 1.29
CA LEU A 19 -27.42 10.45 1.83
C LEU A 19 -27.16 11.06 3.21
N THR A 20 -27.68 10.44 4.27
CA THR A 20 -27.48 10.91 5.66
C THR A 20 -26.13 10.49 6.24
N SER A 21 -25.29 9.79 5.49
CA SER A 21 -23.92 9.39 5.82
C SER A 21 -23.19 9.02 4.52
N PRO A 22 -21.86 9.19 4.42
CA PRO A 22 -21.13 8.88 3.20
C PRO A 22 -21.31 7.40 2.81
N VAL A 23 -21.85 7.16 1.62
CA VAL A 23 -21.95 5.83 1.00
C VAL A 23 -20.70 5.64 0.14
N ALA A 24 -19.86 4.66 0.47
CA ALA A 24 -18.78 4.24 -0.42
C ALA A 24 -19.40 3.67 -1.72
N MET A 25 -19.19 4.33 -2.86
CA MET A 25 -19.47 3.77 -4.17
C MET A 25 -18.52 2.58 -4.39
N ALA A 26 -19.05 1.35 -4.43
CA ALA A 26 -18.30 0.20 -4.90
C ALA A 26 -18.12 0.33 -6.42
N ILE A 27 -16.94 0.77 -6.86
CA ILE A 27 -16.57 0.76 -8.27
C ILE A 27 -16.06 -0.65 -8.58
N ASP A 28 -16.57 -1.28 -9.66
CA ASP A 28 -16.06 -2.56 -10.16
C ASP A 28 -14.56 -2.42 -10.49
N ALA A 29 -13.73 -3.15 -9.75
CA ALA A 29 -12.28 -3.11 -9.86
C ALA A 29 -11.76 -3.55 -11.24
N SER A 30 -12.60 -4.15 -12.10
CA SER A 30 -12.22 -4.55 -13.46
C SER A 30 -12.08 -3.38 -14.46
N GLN A 31 -12.57 -2.18 -14.12
CA GLN A 31 -12.63 -1.02 -15.03
C GLN A 31 -11.65 0.12 -14.68
N VAL A 32 -10.78 -0.05 -13.70
CA VAL A 32 -9.71 0.92 -13.37
C VAL A 32 -8.37 0.32 -13.80
N ALA A 33 -8.03 0.49 -15.07
CA ALA A 33 -6.72 0.14 -15.59
C ALA A 33 -5.68 1.21 -15.20
N SER A 34 -5.22 1.15 -13.95
CA SER A 34 -3.91 1.63 -13.47
C SER A 34 -3.61 0.81 -12.20
N PRO A 35 -2.38 0.36 -11.92
CA PRO A 35 -2.08 -0.31 -10.65
C PRO A 35 -2.62 0.56 -9.51
N THR A 36 -3.61 0.04 -8.79
CA THR A 36 -4.57 0.83 -8.01
C THR A 36 -3.87 1.81 -7.07
N GLU A 37 -3.82 3.09 -7.45
CA GLU A 37 -3.39 4.15 -6.55
C GLU A 37 -4.34 4.15 -5.36
N THR A 38 -3.84 3.69 -4.22
CA THR A 38 -4.58 3.77 -2.97
C THR A 38 -4.22 5.09 -2.31
N ASN A 39 -5.24 5.85 -1.88
CA ASN A 39 -5.05 7.05 -1.07
C ASN A 39 -4.48 6.67 0.33
N ASN A 40 -5.08 7.16 1.41
CA ASN A 40 -4.62 6.83 2.75
C ASN A 40 -5.01 5.40 3.11
N VAL A 41 -4.09 4.70 3.78
CA VAL A 41 -4.28 3.34 4.29
C VAL A 41 -4.14 3.36 5.80
N VAL A 42 -5.08 2.72 6.50
CA VAL A 42 -5.01 2.53 7.94
C VAL A 42 -4.87 1.04 8.24
N LEU A 43 -3.74 0.66 8.82
CA LEU A 43 -3.44 -0.68 9.29
C LEU A 43 -4.20 -0.90 10.61
N THR A 44 -5.02 -1.95 10.66
CA THR A 44 -5.90 -2.22 11.82
C THR A 44 -5.85 -3.67 12.28
N ALA A 45 -5.38 -4.58 11.43
CA ALA A 45 -5.16 -5.98 11.77
C ALA A 45 -3.71 -6.20 12.24
N THR A 46 -3.40 -7.38 12.76
CA THR A 46 -2.01 -7.77 13.08
C THR A 46 -1.22 -8.18 11.84
N ASP A 47 -1.90 -8.55 10.76
CA ASP A 47 -1.37 -9.19 9.55
C ASP A 47 -1.76 -8.43 8.28
N ASN A 48 -1.63 -7.10 8.27
CA ASN A 48 -2.01 -6.26 7.13
C ASN A 48 -1.18 -6.57 5.87
N THR A 49 -1.66 -7.53 5.09
CA THR A 49 -0.91 -8.14 4.00
C THR A 49 -1.28 -7.55 2.65
N VAL A 50 -0.26 -7.15 1.89
CA VAL A 50 -0.37 -6.73 0.48
C VAL A 50 0.34 -7.76 -0.39
N ASN A 51 -0.41 -8.46 -1.26
CA ASN A 51 0.12 -9.56 -2.09
C ASN A 51 0.29 -9.19 -3.58
N VAL A 52 -0.25 -8.04 -4.01
CA VAL A 52 -0.33 -7.64 -5.42
C VAL A 52 0.62 -6.50 -5.74
N ALA A 53 0.93 -6.32 -7.03
CA ALA A 53 1.61 -5.12 -7.50
C ALA A 53 0.66 -3.92 -7.40
N THR A 54 1.02 -2.90 -6.63
CA THR A 54 0.17 -1.73 -6.36
C THR A 54 1.02 -0.55 -5.91
N GLU A 55 0.47 0.65 -6.02
CA GLU A 55 1.07 1.87 -5.46
C GLU A 55 0.16 2.47 -4.40
N ILE A 56 0.73 2.85 -3.26
CA ILE A 56 0.03 3.62 -2.24
C ILE A 56 0.55 5.05 -2.30
N THR A 57 -0.31 5.95 -2.79
CA THR A 57 -0.04 7.38 -3.00
C THR A 57 -0.61 8.26 -1.90
N GLY A 58 -1.25 7.69 -0.87
CA GLY A 58 -1.53 8.38 0.39
C GLY A 58 -0.63 7.93 1.53
N VAL A 59 -0.98 8.35 2.75
CA VAL A 59 -0.24 7.99 3.97
C VAL A 59 -0.72 6.64 4.48
N VAL A 60 0.21 5.73 4.75
CA VAL A 60 -0.03 4.52 5.55
C VAL A 60 0.18 4.86 7.02
N SER A 61 -0.80 4.52 7.86
CA SER A 61 -0.78 4.74 9.31
C SER A 61 -1.27 3.51 10.05
N ASP A 62 -0.96 3.37 11.34
CA ASP A 62 -1.48 2.28 12.19
C ASP A 62 -2.47 2.78 13.26
N ALA A 63 -2.86 4.06 13.20
CA ALA A 63 -3.69 4.71 14.21
C ALA A 63 -3.20 4.52 15.67
N GLY A 64 -1.90 4.32 15.89
CA GLY A 64 -1.32 4.08 17.22
C GLY A 64 -1.43 2.63 17.70
N GLN A 65 -1.89 1.71 16.85
CA GLN A 65 -2.06 0.30 17.18
C GLN A 65 -0.74 -0.49 17.15
N ASN A 66 0.35 0.12 16.68
CA ASN A 66 1.67 -0.50 16.57
C ASN A 66 1.64 -1.85 15.81
N VAL A 67 0.91 -1.87 14.68
CA VAL A 67 0.76 -3.04 13.82
C VAL A 67 1.62 -2.94 12.57
N GLN A 68 2.05 -4.09 12.05
CA GLN A 68 2.98 -4.16 10.92
C GLN A 68 2.27 -4.11 9.56
N LEU A 69 2.98 -3.58 8.57
CA LEU A 69 2.69 -3.78 7.15
C LEU A 69 3.42 -5.04 6.66
N ILE A 70 2.72 -5.94 5.97
CA ILE A 70 3.31 -7.16 5.39
C ILE A 70 3.22 -7.12 3.87
N LYS A 71 4.36 -7.15 3.18
CA LYS A 71 4.44 -7.31 1.74
C LYS A 71 4.74 -8.76 1.39
N GLN A 72 3.81 -9.39 0.67
CA GLN A 72 3.94 -10.74 0.13
C GLN A 72 3.75 -10.76 -1.39
N GLY A 73 3.92 -11.92 -2.01
CA GLY A 73 3.74 -12.10 -3.44
C GLY A 73 4.86 -11.52 -4.29
N ALA A 74 4.96 -11.96 -5.55
CA ALA A 74 6.07 -11.61 -6.43
C ALA A 74 6.03 -10.17 -6.98
N GLY A 75 4.92 -9.44 -6.81
CA GLY A 75 4.75 -8.09 -7.34
C GLY A 75 5.53 -7.00 -6.57
N THR A 76 5.47 -5.77 -7.08
CA THR A 76 6.05 -4.59 -6.44
C THR A 76 4.99 -3.77 -5.70
N LEU A 77 5.18 -3.53 -4.41
CA LEU A 77 4.44 -2.51 -3.67
C LEU A 77 5.26 -1.23 -3.66
N SER A 78 4.70 -0.12 -4.17
CA SER A 78 5.35 1.18 -4.08
C SER A 78 4.74 2.04 -2.97
N LEU A 79 5.59 2.54 -2.07
CA LEU A 79 5.23 3.49 -1.03
C LEU A 79 5.90 4.83 -1.34
N THR A 80 5.10 5.83 -1.70
CA THR A 80 5.65 7.10 -2.19
C THR A 80 5.65 8.21 -1.17
N ASN A 81 4.85 8.14 -0.10
CA ASN A 81 4.76 9.18 0.94
C ASN A 81 5.57 8.91 2.20
N ASN A 82 5.56 9.89 3.12
CA ASN A 82 5.97 9.68 4.50
C ASN A 82 4.84 8.94 5.22
N ASN A 83 5.13 7.74 5.71
CA ASN A 83 4.18 6.91 6.41
C ASN A 83 4.40 7.01 7.93
N THR A 84 3.34 6.81 8.72
CA THR A 84 3.35 7.07 10.17
C THR A 84 3.05 5.84 11.01
N TYR A 85 3.01 4.65 10.40
CA TYR A 85 2.88 3.41 11.17
C TYR A 85 4.19 3.12 11.92
N GLN A 86 4.05 2.57 13.13
CA GLN A 86 5.16 2.33 14.05
C GLN A 86 5.47 0.83 14.21
N GLY A 87 4.51 -0.05 13.88
CA GLY A 87 4.67 -1.50 14.01
C GLY A 87 5.70 -2.12 13.05
N GLY A 88 6.21 -1.35 12.09
CA GLY A 88 7.27 -1.78 11.16
C GLY A 88 6.77 -2.41 9.87
N THR A 89 7.73 -2.86 9.06
CA THR A 89 7.49 -3.44 7.73
C THR A 89 8.13 -4.81 7.62
N GLU A 90 7.38 -5.81 7.17
CA GLU A 90 7.91 -7.11 6.81
C GLU A 90 7.73 -7.36 5.32
N VAL A 91 8.81 -7.69 4.62
CA VAL A 91 8.79 -8.07 3.20
C VAL A 91 9.16 -9.54 3.10
N GLN A 92 8.16 -10.37 2.81
CA GLN A 92 8.28 -11.83 2.70
C GLN A 92 8.47 -12.30 1.25
N GLY A 93 8.23 -11.42 0.27
CA GLY A 93 8.47 -11.72 -1.14
C GLY A 93 8.24 -10.53 -2.08
N GLY A 94 8.81 -10.65 -3.28
CA GLY A 94 8.75 -9.63 -4.32
C GLY A 94 9.54 -8.37 -3.94
N THR A 95 9.05 -7.21 -4.36
CA THR A 95 9.73 -5.93 -4.16
C THR A 95 8.87 -4.96 -3.34
N LEU A 96 9.49 -4.30 -2.37
CA LEU A 96 8.98 -3.09 -1.74
C LEU A 96 9.79 -1.91 -2.29
N SER A 97 9.17 -1.05 -3.09
CA SER A 97 9.80 0.14 -3.65
C SER A 97 9.44 1.36 -2.79
N VAL A 98 10.43 2.13 -2.36
CA VAL A 98 10.26 3.28 -1.47
C VAL A 98 10.88 4.54 -2.04
N ALA A 99 10.16 5.64 -1.95
CA ALA A 99 10.65 6.93 -2.43
C ALA A 99 11.70 7.57 -1.50
N ARG A 100 11.72 7.16 -0.22
CA ARG A 100 12.55 7.72 0.87
C ARG A 100 12.43 6.85 2.13
N ALA A 101 13.37 6.98 3.07
CA ALA A 101 13.33 6.23 4.34
C ALA A 101 12.03 6.39 5.12
N ALA A 102 11.45 7.61 5.17
CA ALA A 102 10.17 7.86 5.84
C ALA A 102 8.98 7.11 5.21
N SER A 103 9.12 6.51 4.02
CA SER A 103 8.09 5.64 3.45
C SER A 103 7.99 4.29 4.15
N LEU A 104 8.97 3.90 4.95
CA LEU A 104 8.98 2.66 5.73
C LEU A 104 8.32 2.79 7.11
N GLY A 105 7.82 3.98 7.45
CA GLY A 105 7.40 4.30 8.81
C GLY A 105 8.58 4.36 9.78
N ASP A 106 8.26 4.32 11.07
CA ASP A 106 9.25 4.47 12.15
C ASP A 106 9.71 3.13 12.75
N GLY A 107 9.00 2.04 12.43
CA GLY A 107 9.33 0.70 12.90
C GLY A 107 10.49 0.05 12.15
N GLY A 108 10.95 -1.10 12.66
CA GLY A 108 11.98 -1.90 12.00
C GLY A 108 11.50 -2.48 10.66
N VAL A 109 12.46 -2.89 9.83
CA VAL A 109 12.19 -3.57 8.55
C VAL A 109 12.78 -4.96 8.58
N THR A 110 11.95 -5.96 8.30
CA THR A 110 12.36 -7.35 8.15
C THR A 110 12.27 -7.76 6.69
N LEU A 111 13.38 -8.24 6.13
CA LEU A 111 13.45 -8.78 4.77
C LEU A 111 13.66 -10.29 4.83
N SER A 112 12.87 -11.05 4.07
CA SER A 112 12.93 -12.51 4.03
C SER A 112 12.54 -13.04 2.64
N GLY A 113 12.72 -14.35 2.41
CA GLY A 113 12.20 -15.01 1.21
C GLY A 113 12.80 -14.54 -0.12
N GLY A 114 13.99 -13.95 -0.14
CA GLY A 114 14.57 -13.36 -1.37
C GLY A 114 13.95 -12.01 -1.73
N ALA A 115 13.33 -11.31 -0.77
CA ALA A 115 12.71 -10.02 -0.97
C ALA A 115 13.71 -8.91 -1.34
N THR A 116 13.22 -7.95 -2.10
CA THR A 116 13.96 -6.74 -2.48
C THR A 116 13.36 -5.52 -1.82
N LEU A 117 14.18 -4.73 -1.12
CA LEU A 117 13.88 -3.34 -0.80
C LEU A 117 14.52 -2.47 -1.87
N ASP A 118 13.71 -1.81 -2.69
CA ASP A 118 14.15 -0.93 -3.76
C ASP A 118 13.99 0.52 -3.35
N THR A 119 15.07 1.29 -3.31
CA THR A 119 15.01 2.73 -3.05
C THR A 119 15.01 3.49 -4.38
N GLN A 120 14.17 4.51 -4.49
CA GLN A 120 14.00 5.27 -5.72
C GLN A 120 14.75 6.60 -5.75
N LYS A 121 15.30 7.02 -4.60
CA LYS A 121 16.07 8.26 -4.45
C LYS A 121 17.12 8.06 -3.37
N SER A 122 18.18 8.86 -3.44
CA SER A 122 19.23 8.90 -2.42
C SER A 122 18.62 9.09 -1.04
N THR A 123 18.94 8.18 -0.12
CA THR A 123 18.30 8.13 1.19
C THR A 123 19.21 7.49 2.24
N ALA A 124 19.00 7.87 3.49
CA ALA A 124 19.58 7.22 4.65
C ALA A 124 18.47 6.42 5.34
N LEU A 125 18.52 5.09 5.23
CA LEU A 125 17.63 4.18 5.93
C LEU A 125 18.00 4.20 7.41
N THR A 126 17.07 4.72 8.22
CA THR A 126 17.20 4.88 9.67
C THR A 126 16.55 3.75 10.46
N GLN A 127 15.81 2.88 9.78
CA GLN A 127 15.13 1.73 10.36
C GLN A 127 16.15 0.64 10.68
N ASN A 128 15.95 -0.07 11.79
CA ASN A 128 16.72 -1.29 12.04
C ASN A 128 16.32 -2.35 11.00
N MET A 129 17.31 -2.90 10.31
CA MET A 129 17.11 -3.90 9.26
C MET A 129 17.38 -5.31 9.82
N THR A 130 16.42 -6.21 9.64
CA THR A 130 16.54 -7.63 10.01
C THR A 130 16.45 -8.48 8.75
N LEU A 131 17.48 -9.27 8.47
CA LEU A 131 17.55 -10.17 7.33
C LEU A 131 17.25 -11.60 7.82
N SER A 132 15.97 -11.97 7.82
CA SER A 132 15.53 -13.31 8.24
C SER A 132 15.73 -14.37 7.15
N GLY A 133 15.96 -13.93 5.90
CA GLY A 133 16.44 -14.74 4.79
C GLY A 133 17.29 -13.88 3.85
N ASN A 134 17.76 -14.45 2.75
CA ASN A 134 18.49 -13.68 1.75
C ASN A 134 17.62 -12.51 1.27
N ALA A 135 18.23 -11.35 1.11
CA ALA A 135 17.55 -10.13 0.72
C ALA A 135 18.44 -9.27 -0.15
N THR A 136 17.80 -8.39 -0.92
CA THR A 136 18.49 -7.43 -1.78
C THR A 136 18.07 -6.02 -1.39
N ILE A 137 19.03 -5.11 -1.32
CA ILE A 137 18.74 -3.66 -1.34
C ILE A 137 19.11 -3.15 -2.73
N SER A 138 18.11 -2.77 -3.51
CA SER A 138 18.28 -2.23 -4.85
C SER A 138 18.18 -0.71 -4.83
N THR A 139 18.91 -0.05 -5.73
CA THR A 139 18.93 1.40 -5.88
C THR A 139 18.59 1.77 -7.32
N THR A 140 17.38 1.43 -7.78
CA THR A 140 17.03 1.59 -9.21
C THR A 140 16.79 3.04 -9.62
N GLY A 141 16.63 3.96 -8.66
CA GLY A 141 16.59 5.40 -8.88
C GLY A 141 17.87 5.99 -9.50
N ALA A 142 17.72 7.02 -10.33
CA ALA A 142 18.85 7.73 -10.94
C ALA A 142 19.74 8.38 -9.87
N GLU A 143 21.06 8.19 -9.98
CA GLU A 143 22.07 8.73 -9.05
C GLU A 143 21.77 8.41 -7.57
N ASN A 144 21.11 7.28 -7.31
CA ASN A 144 20.66 6.91 -5.99
C ASN A 144 21.80 6.31 -5.15
N ILE A 145 22.15 7.02 -4.07
CA ILE A 145 23.00 6.51 -3.00
C ILE A 145 22.13 6.18 -1.80
N THR A 146 22.06 4.89 -1.45
CA THR A 146 21.40 4.42 -0.24
C THR A 146 22.43 4.10 0.83
N GLN A 147 22.26 4.69 2.00
CA GLN A 147 23.02 4.39 3.20
C GLN A 147 22.11 3.71 4.21
N VAL A 148 22.61 2.68 4.89
CA VAL A 148 21.94 2.14 6.08
C VAL A 148 22.72 2.67 7.29
N THR A 149 22.10 3.54 8.07
CA THR A 149 22.76 4.22 9.20
C THR A 149 22.46 3.56 10.54
N SER A 150 21.62 2.52 10.53
CA SER A 150 21.15 1.80 11.71
C SER A 150 21.67 0.36 11.70
N THR A 151 21.25 -0.44 12.67
CA THR A 151 21.69 -1.84 12.75
C THR A 151 21.18 -2.66 11.58
N VAL A 152 22.05 -3.51 11.01
CA VAL A 152 21.69 -4.60 10.11
C VAL A 152 22.02 -5.90 10.84
N SER A 153 21.04 -6.79 10.95
CA SER A 153 21.16 -8.05 11.71
C SER A 153 20.41 -9.19 11.01
N GLY A 154 20.48 -10.39 11.58
CA GLY A 154 19.79 -11.57 11.06
C GLY A 154 20.74 -12.62 10.48
N ALA A 155 20.16 -13.77 10.10
CA ALA A 155 20.91 -14.91 9.57
C ALA A 155 21.03 -14.90 8.03
N GLY A 156 20.25 -14.06 7.34
CA GLY A 156 20.20 -13.94 5.90
C GLY A 156 21.36 -13.13 5.32
N GLY A 157 21.74 -13.44 4.08
CA GLY A 157 22.72 -12.66 3.32
C GLY A 157 22.10 -11.39 2.71
N LEU A 158 22.88 -10.31 2.66
CA LEU A 158 22.55 -9.10 1.91
C LEU A 158 23.34 -9.09 0.59
N THR A 159 22.63 -8.81 -0.50
CA THR A 159 23.22 -8.57 -1.84
C THR A 159 22.90 -7.18 -2.33
#